data_AF-A0A7X3Q2I6-F1
#
_entry.id   AF-A0A7X3Q2I6-F1
#
_cell.length_a   1.000
_cell.length_b   1.000
_cell.length_c   1.000
_cell.angle_alpha   90.00
_cell.angle_beta   90.00
_cell.angle_gamma   90.00
#
_symmetry.space_group_name_H-M   'P 1'
#
loop_
_entity.id
_entity.type
_entity.pdbx_description
1 polymer ?
#
loop_
_entity_poly.entity_id
_entity_poly.type
_entity_poly.pdbx_seq_one_letter_code
_entity_poly.pdbx_strand_id
1 'polypeptide(L)'
;MVPSLAEATPLELASRAVELAVARGAEQCDAIAFSHTESTVSIRLGDIEKLIEATSHSLGLRVIAGGRTAVCSTSDFTPAAFEQFVGETVELARISAPDQYAGLPEPEQLATGGGDSLQLYDERIESLPLDERIDMARACEAAALGFDPRITNSEGAGLTTRIGEVALANSRGFAASYPATSISLSTEALADDEDGKKRNAWWFSAERNLRSLMDPETIGRIAAQRAVDQLGARKTDTKRVPVIFEPMMAARLAGDVAGCATGGALYRGATILAGRPGEALGGPRGPRCVIDKAEPA
;
A
#
# COMPACT_ATOMS: atom_id res chain seq x y z
N MET A 1 -26.22 24.52 -11.11
CA MET A 1 -25.26 24.99 -10.11
C MET A 1 -24.18 23.92 -10.06
N VAL A 2 -22.97 24.21 -10.51
CA VAL A 2 -21.88 23.21 -10.51
C VAL A 2 -21.52 22.97 -9.04
N PRO A 3 -21.50 21.72 -8.54
CA PRO A 3 -21.08 21.43 -7.18
C PRO A 3 -19.70 22.03 -6.89
N SER A 4 -19.45 22.37 -5.64
CA SER A 4 -18.10 22.76 -5.20
C SER A 4 -17.14 21.61 -5.53
N LEU A 5 -16.00 21.92 -6.15
CA LEU A 5 -14.96 20.92 -6.42
C LEU A 5 -14.39 20.31 -5.12
N ALA A 6 -14.55 20.99 -3.99
CA ALA A 6 -14.18 20.46 -2.68
C ALA A 6 -15.15 19.39 -2.14
N GLU A 7 -16.36 19.29 -2.70
CA GLU A 7 -17.38 18.30 -2.35
C GLU A 7 -17.54 17.23 -3.43
N ALA A 8 -16.78 17.33 -4.52
CA ALA A 8 -16.82 16.39 -5.62
C ALA A 8 -16.24 15.04 -5.20
N THR A 9 -16.87 13.95 -5.64
CA THR A 9 -16.33 12.61 -5.48
C THR A 9 -15.00 12.46 -6.24
N PRO A 10 -14.11 11.53 -5.83
CA PRO A 10 -12.91 11.19 -6.58
C PRO A 10 -13.17 10.94 -8.07
N LEU A 11 -14.27 10.26 -8.41
CA LEU A 11 -14.61 9.97 -9.81
C LEU A 11 -15.00 11.23 -10.60
N GLU A 12 -15.75 12.14 -9.99
CA GLU A 12 -16.08 13.44 -10.60
C GLU A 12 -14.81 14.29 -10.81
N LEU A 13 -13.90 14.32 -9.84
CA LEU A 13 -12.62 15.03 -9.95
C LEU A 13 -11.75 14.48 -11.08
N ALA A 14 -11.58 13.15 -11.14
CA ALA A 14 -10.80 12.49 -12.18
C ALA A 14 -11.42 12.73 -13.57
N SER A 15 -12.73 12.54 -13.71
CA SER A 15 -13.43 12.73 -14.98
C SER A 15 -13.34 14.18 -15.46
N ARG A 16 -13.53 15.15 -14.57
CA ARG A 16 -13.43 16.58 -14.91
C ARG A 16 -12.01 17.00 -15.30
N ALA A 17 -10.99 16.42 -14.69
CA ALA A 17 -9.60 16.67 -15.07
C ALA A 17 -9.30 16.16 -16.48
N VAL A 18 -9.80 14.96 -16.81
CA VAL A 18 -9.70 14.38 -18.17
C VAL A 18 -10.44 15.25 -19.19
N GLU A 19 -11.70 15.61 -18.93
CA GLU A 19 -12.51 16.46 -19.82
C GLU A 19 -11.81 17.80 -20.11
N LEU A 20 -11.29 18.46 -19.07
CA LEU A 20 -10.60 19.73 -19.20
C LEU A 20 -9.25 19.58 -19.94
N ALA A 21 -8.49 18.51 -19.68
CA ALA A 21 -7.24 18.25 -20.37
C ALA A 21 -7.46 18.02 -21.87
N VAL A 22 -8.48 17.24 -22.24
CA VAL A 22 -8.89 17.03 -23.65
C VAL A 22 -9.32 18.35 -24.28
N ALA A 23 -10.14 19.15 -23.60
CA ALA A 23 -10.55 20.46 -24.09
C ALA A 23 -9.37 21.43 -24.31
N ARG A 24 -8.27 21.26 -23.57
CA ARG A 24 -7.01 22.02 -23.74
C ARG A 24 -6.03 21.41 -24.73
N GLY A 25 -6.40 20.31 -25.39
CA GLY A 25 -5.65 19.69 -26.48
C GLY A 25 -4.66 18.62 -26.04
N ALA A 26 -4.97 17.88 -24.97
CA ALA A 26 -4.38 16.56 -24.73
C ALA A 26 -4.89 15.57 -25.78
N GLU A 27 -4.00 14.79 -26.38
CA GLU A 27 -4.38 13.71 -27.31
C GLU A 27 -4.83 12.47 -26.54
N GLN A 28 -4.12 12.16 -25.45
CA GLN A 28 -4.50 11.11 -24.52
C GLN A 28 -4.20 11.59 -23.09
N CYS A 29 -5.05 11.23 -22.13
CA CYS A 29 -4.79 11.51 -20.72
C CYS A 29 -5.51 10.53 -19.80
N ASP A 30 -4.98 10.37 -18.60
CA ASP A 30 -5.65 9.70 -17.49
C ASP A 30 -5.48 10.49 -16.20
N ALA A 31 -6.45 10.37 -15.33
CA ALA A 31 -6.44 10.99 -14.02
C ALA A 31 -6.80 9.96 -12.95
N ILE A 32 -6.02 9.94 -11.87
CA ILE A 32 -6.27 9.11 -10.70
C ILE A 32 -6.55 10.02 -9.50
N ALA A 33 -7.65 9.78 -8.80
CA ALA A 33 -8.04 10.54 -7.63
C ALA A 33 -8.17 9.63 -6.42
N PHE A 34 -7.78 10.15 -5.26
CA PHE A 34 -7.89 9.48 -3.97
C PHE A 34 -8.59 10.41 -2.97
N SER A 35 -9.52 9.85 -2.21
CA SER A 35 -10.01 10.44 -0.95
C SER A 35 -9.95 9.36 0.10
N HIS A 36 -9.25 9.60 1.21
CA HIS A 36 -9.25 8.68 2.32
C HIS A 36 -9.06 9.38 3.66
N THR A 37 -9.65 8.80 4.69
CA THR A 37 -9.38 9.14 6.09
C THR A 37 -8.50 8.04 6.68
N GLU A 38 -7.37 8.45 7.24
CA GLU A 38 -6.51 7.61 8.06
C GLU A 38 -6.69 8.00 9.53
N SER A 39 -6.84 7.00 10.39
CA SER A 39 -6.76 7.18 11.83
C SER A 39 -5.67 6.30 12.42
N THR A 40 -4.82 6.88 13.26
CA THR A 40 -3.69 6.20 13.90
C THR A 40 -3.76 6.39 15.41
N VAL A 41 -3.77 5.26 16.12
CA VAL A 41 -3.59 5.18 17.57
C VAL A 41 -2.23 4.54 17.84
N SER A 42 -1.41 5.17 18.68
CA SER A 42 -0.15 4.60 19.16
C SER A 42 -0.12 4.62 20.68
N ILE A 43 0.15 3.46 21.25
CA ILE A 43 0.29 3.23 22.68
C ILE A 43 1.75 2.88 22.95
N ARG A 44 2.32 3.43 24.01
CA ARG A 44 3.62 3.02 24.51
C ARG A 44 3.60 2.99 26.03
N LEU A 45 4.07 1.87 26.59
CA LEU A 45 4.06 1.60 28.03
C LEU A 45 2.68 1.84 28.68
N GLY A 46 1.61 1.51 27.95
CA GLY A 46 0.21 1.66 28.39
C GLY A 46 -0.40 3.05 28.17
N ASP A 47 0.43 4.05 27.90
CA ASP A 47 0.00 5.44 27.67
C ASP A 47 -0.23 5.72 26.18
N ILE A 48 -1.16 6.62 25.89
CA ILE A 48 -1.42 7.08 24.52
C ILE A 48 -0.32 8.07 24.14
N GLU A 49 0.52 7.71 23.16
CA GLU A 49 1.53 8.62 22.61
C GLU A 49 0.98 9.44 21.44
N LYS A 50 0.12 8.84 20.63
CA LYS A 50 -0.34 9.46 19.38
C LYS A 50 -1.78 9.07 19.08
N LEU A 51 -2.57 10.08 18.74
CA LEU A 51 -3.92 9.95 18.23
C LEU A 51 -4.07 10.97 17.10
N ILE A 52 -4.05 10.49 15.86
CA ILE A 52 -4.18 11.33 14.67
C ILE A 52 -5.32 10.82 13.83
N GLU A 53 -6.12 11.74 13.32
CA GLU A 53 -7.05 11.51 12.23
C GLU A 53 -6.75 12.52 11.13
N ALA A 54 -6.56 12.02 9.91
CA ALA A 54 -6.17 12.82 8.76
C ALA A 54 -6.97 12.39 7.54
N THR A 55 -7.69 13.33 6.94
CA THR A 55 -8.33 13.14 5.65
C THR A 55 -7.44 13.73 4.56
N SER A 56 -7.10 12.90 3.58
CA SER A 56 -6.26 13.28 2.45
C SER A 56 -7.03 13.15 1.15
N HIS A 57 -6.95 14.19 0.34
CA HIS A 57 -7.47 14.22 -1.02
C HIS A 57 -6.31 14.51 -1.98
N SER A 58 -6.26 13.78 -3.08
CA SER A 58 -5.23 14.00 -4.10
C SER A 58 -5.73 13.62 -5.49
N LEU A 59 -5.21 14.31 -6.50
CA LEU A 59 -5.45 14.04 -7.90
C LEU A 59 -4.11 14.03 -8.63
N GLY A 60 -3.81 12.93 -9.31
CA GLY A 60 -2.75 12.83 -10.30
C GLY A 60 -3.34 12.93 -11.71
N LEU A 61 -2.70 13.68 -12.59
CA LEU A 61 -3.05 13.79 -14.00
C LEU A 61 -1.83 13.47 -14.86
N ARG A 62 -2.00 12.53 -15.78
CA ARG A 62 -1.04 12.24 -16.85
C ARG A 62 -1.61 12.73 -18.18
N VAL A 63 -0.84 13.53 -18.90
CA VAL A 63 -1.17 14.02 -20.25
C VAL A 63 -0.14 13.54 -21.25
N ILE A 64 -0.61 13.13 -22.41
CA ILE A 64 0.17 12.76 -23.59
C ILE A 64 -0.28 13.63 -24.77
N ALA A 65 0.66 14.32 -25.41
CA ALA A 65 0.41 15.15 -26.59
C ALA A 65 1.60 15.06 -27.56
N GLY A 66 1.37 14.58 -28.79
CA GLY A 66 2.42 14.41 -29.80
C GLY A 66 3.51 13.43 -29.37
N GLY A 67 3.14 12.37 -28.64
CA GLY A 67 4.07 11.40 -28.04
C GLY A 67 4.86 11.94 -26.84
N ARG A 68 4.54 13.13 -26.32
CA ARG A 68 5.24 13.75 -25.19
C ARG A 68 4.38 13.64 -23.93
N THR A 69 4.98 13.29 -22.81
CA THR A 69 4.24 13.00 -21.57
C THR A 69 4.59 13.99 -20.45
N ALA A 70 3.60 14.38 -19.66
CA ALA A 70 3.80 14.98 -18.34
C ALA A 70 2.88 14.31 -17.32
N VAL A 71 3.35 14.25 -16.07
CA VAL A 71 2.59 13.76 -14.92
C VAL A 71 2.73 14.78 -13.81
N CYS A 72 1.60 15.30 -13.33
CA CYS A 72 1.56 16.24 -12.22
C CYS A 72 0.49 15.80 -11.22
N SER A 73 0.58 16.30 -9.98
CA SER A 73 -0.42 16.03 -8.94
C SER A 73 -0.76 17.27 -8.15
N THR A 74 -1.98 17.33 -7.61
CA THR A 74 -2.47 18.40 -6.74
C THR A 74 -3.31 17.86 -5.58
N SER A 75 -3.39 18.64 -4.51
CA SER A 75 -4.35 18.50 -3.41
C SER A 75 -5.21 19.75 -3.22
N ASP A 76 -5.03 20.77 -4.08
CA ASP A 76 -5.85 21.99 -4.11
C ASP A 76 -6.92 21.87 -5.19
N PHE A 77 -8.17 21.80 -4.75
CA PHE A 77 -9.35 21.65 -5.60
C PHE A 77 -10.15 22.95 -5.74
N THR A 78 -9.57 24.09 -5.39
CA THR A 78 -10.21 25.37 -5.72
C THR A 78 -10.31 25.50 -7.26
N PRO A 79 -11.41 26.06 -7.82
CA PRO A 79 -11.60 26.10 -9.26
C PRO A 79 -10.42 26.72 -10.04
N ALA A 80 -9.83 27.80 -9.52
CA ALA A 80 -8.69 28.46 -10.15
C ALA A 80 -7.43 27.56 -10.14
N ALA A 81 -7.09 26.96 -8.99
CA ALA A 81 -5.92 26.08 -8.89
C ALA A 81 -6.10 24.82 -9.73
N PHE A 82 -7.30 24.25 -9.78
CA PHE A 82 -7.62 23.08 -10.60
C PHE A 82 -7.46 23.38 -12.10
N GLU A 83 -8.02 24.49 -12.58
CA GLU A 83 -7.90 24.89 -13.98
C GLU A 83 -6.45 25.23 -14.38
N GLN A 84 -5.71 25.85 -13.47
CA GLN A 84 -4.28 26.12 -13.65
C GLN A 84 -3.49 24.82 -13.73
N PHE A 85 -3.67 23.92 -12.75
CA PHE A 85 -3.03 22.60 -12.68
C PHE A 85 -3.20 21.79 -13.98
N VAL A 86 -4.43 21.68 -14.48
CA VAL A 86 -4.71 20.94 -15.72
C VAL A 86 -4.05 21.62 -16.92
N GLY A 87 -4.10 22.96 -16.99
CA GLY A 87 -3.46 23.73 -18.05
C GLY A 87 -1.95 23.54 -18.11
N GLU A 88 -1.29 23.77 -16.98
CA GLU A 88 0.16 23.64 -16.85
C GLU A 88 0.63 22.22 -17.16
N THR A 89 -0.14 21.19 -16.76
CA THR A 89 0.19 19.80 -17.09
C THR A 89 0.17 19.55 -18.60
N VAL A 90 -0.80 20.12 -19.33
CA VAL A 90 -0.87 20.03 -20.80
C VAL A 90 0.28 20.78 -21.45
N GLU A 91 0.62 21.97 -20.96
CA GLU A 91 1.76 22.76 -21.46
C GLU A 91 3.10 22.06 -21.23
N LEU A 92 3.30 21.49 -20.03
CA LEU A 92 4.47 20.70 -19.68
C LEU A 92 4.63 19.48 -20.59
N ALA A 93 3.53 18.79 -20.92
CA ALA A 93 3.57 17.67 -21.86
C ALA A 93 4.11 18.13 -23.23
N ARG A 94 3.65 19.28 -23.75
CA ARG A 94 4.08 19.78 -25.08
C ARG A 94 5.58 20.10 -25.18
N ILE A 95 6.22 20.44 -24.06
CA ILE A 95 7.65 20.78 -24.04
C ILE A 95 8.56 19.61 -23.62
N SER A 96 8.02 18.50 -23.13
CA SER A 96 8.80 17.33 -22.72
C SER A 96 9.30 16.52 -23.91
N ALA A 97 10.31 15.66 -23.75
CA ALA A 97 10.85 14.89 -24.87
C ALA A 97 9.83 13.88 -25.42
N PRO A 98 9.76 13.68 -26.75
CA PRO A 98 8.86 12.68 -27.34
C PRO A 98 9.35 11.26 -27.00
N ASP A 99 8.39 10.39 -26.71
CA ASP A 99 8.55 8.97 -26.47
C ASP A 99 7.58 8.20 -27.38
N GLN A 100 8.12 7.39 -28.30
CA GLN A 100 7.33 6.60 -29.24
C GLN A 100 6.50 5.51 -28.57
N TYR A 101 6.79 5.16 -27.30
CA TYR A 101 6.07 4.16 -26.54
C TYR A 101 5.03 4.77 -25.58
N ALA A 102 4.92 6.10 -25.53
CA ALA A 102 3.91 6.77 -24.72
C ALA A 102 2.51 6.54 -25.29
N GLY A 103 1.60 6.02 -24.46
CA GLY A 103 0.21 5.82 -24.82
C GLY A 103 -0.61 5.20 -23.71
N LEU A 104 -1.92 5.33 -23.82
CA LEU A 104 -2.89 4.60 -23.03
C LEU A 104 -3.13 3.20 -23.62
N PRO A 105 -3.60 2.23 -22.82
CA PRO A 105 -4.06 0.94 -23.32
C PRO A 105 -5.15 1.10 -24.37
N GLU A 106 -5.25 0.16 -25.32
CA GLU A 106 -6.34 0.10 -26.30
C GLU A 106 -7.70 -0.12 -25.61
N PRO A 107 -8.81 0.44 -26.13
CA PRO A 107 -10.12 0.35 -25.49
C PRO A 107 -10.55 -1.08 -25.14
N GLU A 108 -10.17 -2.06 -25.95
CA GLU A 108 -10.49 -3.48 -25.74
C GLU A 108 -9.71 -4.11 -24.58
N GLN A 109 -8.66 -3.44 -24.09
CA GLN A 109 -7.86 -3.85 -22.93
C GLN A 109 -8.38 -3.23 -21.62
N LEU A 110 -9.34 -2.32 -21.69
CA LEU A 110 -9.93 -1.68 -20.52
C LEU A 110 -10.86 -2.65 -19.80
N ALA A 111 -10.88 -2.57 -18.47
CA ALA A 111 -11.79 -3.38 -17.67
C ALA A 111 -13.24 -2.95 -17.93
N THR A 112 -14.14 -3.92 -18.10
CA THR A 112 -15.57 -3.70 -18.35
C THR A 112 -16.45 -3.99 -17.13
N GLY A 113 -15.85 -4.30 -15.96
CA GLY A 113 -16.54 -4.62 -14.72
C GLY A 113 -15.69 -5.48 -13.76
N GLY A 114 -16.29 -5.96 -12.67
CA GLY A 114 -15.68 -6.95 -11.75
C GLY A 114 -15.03 -6.38 -10.48
N GLY A 115 -15.06 -5.06 -10.26
CA GLY A 115 -14.54 -4.46 -9.02
C GLY A 115 -15.36 -4.84 -7.78
N ASP A 116 -16.69 -4.83 -7.91
CA ASP A 116 -17.62 -5.02 -6.78
C ASP A 116 -17.50 -6.41 -6.10
N SER A 117 -17.05 -7.42 -6.83
CA SER A 117 -16.88 -8.78 -6.30
C SER A 117 -15.69 -8.96 -5.38
N LEU A 118 -14.80 -7.96 -5.27
CA LEU A 118 -13.54 -8.07 -4.51
C LEU A 118 -13.71 -7.86 -3.00
N GLN A 119 -14.88 -7.40 -2.53
CA GLN A 119 -15.18 -7.21 -1.10
C GLN A 119 -14.13 -6.37 -0.35
N LEU A 120 -13.62 -5.31 -0.99
CA LEU A 120 -12.51 -4.50 -0.47
C LEU A 120 -12.91 -3.53 0.67
N TYR A 121 -14.20 -3.44 0.98
CA TYR A 121 -14.77 -2.49 1.93
C TYR A 121 -15.47 -3.22 3.08
N ASP A 122 -15.15 -2.83 4.31
CA ASP A 122 -15.76 -3.34 5.53
C ASP A 122 -16.29 -2.19 6.40
N GLU A 123 -17.62 -2.05 6.44
CA GLU A 123 -18.34 -1.04 7.24
C GLU A 123 -18.00 -1.09 8.73
N ARG A 124 -17.52 -2.24 9.23
CA ARG A 124 -17.12 -2.40 10.64
C ARG A 124 -15.82 -1.69 10.96
N ILE A 125 -14.93 -1.50 9.97
CA ILE A 125 -13.71 -0.70 10.15
C ILE A 125 -14.07 0.79 10.20
N GLU A 126 -15.00 1.22 9.33
CA GLU A 126 -15.48 2.61 9.31
C GLU A 126 -16.16 3.01 10.62
N SER A 127 -17.01 2.13 11.16
CA SER A 127 -17.76 2.36 12.39
C SER A 127 -17.00 2.03 13.68
N LEU A 128 -15.72 1.60 13.58
CA LEU A 128 -14.92 1.17 14.74
C LEU A 128 -14.66 2.34 15.72
N PRO A 129 -15.21 2.31 16.94
CA PRO A 129 -15.05 3.39 17.91
C PRO A 129 -13.59 3.66 18.27
N LEU A 130 -13.29 4.91 18.62
CA LEU A 130 -11.93 5.29 19.04
C LEU A 130 -11.47 4.55 20.30
N ASP A 131 -12.35 4.42 21.30
CA ASP A 131 -12.02 3.72 22.53
C ASP A 131 -11.68 2.24 22.28
N GLU A 132 -12.41 1.57 21.38
CA GLU A 132 -12.11 0.19 20.99
C GLU A 132 -10.74 0.08 20.28
N ARG A 133 -10.40 1.04 19.41
CA ARG A 133 -9.08 1.10 18.77
C ARG A 133 -7.94 1.26 19.79
N ILE A 134 -8.15 2.10 20.80
CA ILE A 134 -7.23 2.30 21.92
C ILE A 134 -7.08 1.00 22.72
N ASP A 135 -8.19 0.35 23.06
CA ASP A 135 -8.19 -0.90 23.83
C ASP A 135 -7.50 -2.04 23.07
N MET A 136 -7.71 -2.15 21.76
CA MET A 136 -6.99 -3.12 20.91
C MET A 136 -5.48 -2.88 20.92
N ALA A 137 -5.03 -1.63 20.73
CA ALA A 137 -3.61 -1.31 20.76
C ALA A 137 -3.00 -1.55 22.15
N ARG A 138 -3.71 -1.19 23.23
CA ARG A 138 -3.30 -1.46 24.61
C ARG A 138 -3.19 -2.95 24.90
N ALA A 139 -4.18 -3.74 24.50
CA ALA A 139 -4.18 -5.18 24.69
C ALA A 139 -2.99 -5.84 23.97
N CYS A 140 -2.68 -5.37 22.76
CA CYS A 140 -1.52 -5.82 22.00
C CYS A 140 -0.20 -5.58 22.74
N GLU A 141 0.05 -4.35 23.20
CA GLU A 141 1.27 -4.03 23.94
C GLU A 141 1.33 -4.75 25.29
N ALA A 142 0.22 -4.76 26.04
CA ALA A 142 0.16 -5.40 27.35
C ALA A 142 0.46 -6.90 27.26
N ALA A 143 -0.03 -7.57 26.21
CA ALA A 143 0.27 -8.97 25.97
C ALA A 143 1.76 -9.21 25.63
N ALA A 144 2.41 -8.28 24.93
CA ALA A 144 3.85 -8.35 24.68
C ALA A 144 4.66 -8.17 25.97
N LEU A 145 4.38 -7.11 26.74
CA LEU A 145 5.07 -6.82 28.00
C LEU A 145 4.84 -7.89 29.08
N GLY A 146 3.64 -8.48 29.12
CA GLY A 146 3.28 -9.54 30.07
C GLY A 146 3.73 -10.95 29.68
N PHE A 147 4.39 -11.13 28.54
CA PHE A 147 4.69 -12.45 27.98
C PHE A 147 5.78 -13.21 28.73
N ASP A 148 6.92 -12.55 29.01
CA ASP A 148 8.11 -13.15 29.63
C ASP A 148 8.83 -12.07 30.46
N PRO A 149 9.35 -12.39 31.66
CA PRO A 149 10.03 -11.41 32.51
C PRO A 149 11.27 -10.76 31.88
N ARG A 150 11.82 -11.35 30.80
CA ARG A 150 12.93 -10.77 30.04
C ARG A 150 12.47 -9.69 29.06
N ILE A 151 11.17 -9.54 28.79
CA ILE A 151 10.63 -8.39 28.07
C ILE A 151 10.65 -7.19 29.03
N THR A 152 11.65 -6.33 28.87
CA THR A 152 11.86 -5.20 29.77
C THR A 152 11.33 -3.88 29.22
N ASN A 153 11.01 -3.82 27.92
CA ASN A 153 10.51 -2.63 27.27
C ASN A 153 9.70 -2.95 26.00
N SER A 154 9.07 -1.92 25.46
CA SER A 154 8.28 -1.96 24.23
C SER A 154 8.55 -0.68 23.42
N GLU A 155 8.56 -0.80 22.10
CA GLU A 155 8.52 0.36 21.18
C GLU A 155 7.08 0.80 20.85
N GLY A 156 6.10 0.17 21.51
CA GLY A 156 4.70 0.51 21.45
C GLY A 156 3.88 -0.46 20.61
N ALA A 157 2.58 -0.24 20.62
CA ALA A 157 1.64 -0.86 19.70
C ALA A 157 0.90 0.23 18.90
N GLY A 158 0.74 -0.01 17.61
CA GLY A 158 0.09 0.90 16.68
C GLY A 158 -1.09 0.25 15.98
N LEU A 159 -2.26 0.88 16.05
CA LEU A 159 -3.42 0.54 15.25
C LEU A 159 -3.68 1.66 14.23
N THR A 160 -3.75 1.30 12.96
CA THR A 160 -4.07 2.21 11.86
C THR A 160 -5.30 1.69 11.11
N THR A 161 -6.29 2.56 10.92
CA THR A 161 -7.39 2.34 9.99
C THR A 161 -7.27 3.30 8.82
N ARG A 162 -7.59 2.84 7.60
CA ARG A 162 -7.75 3.68 6.42
C ARG A 162 -9.06 3.33 5.75
N ILE A 163 -9.87 4.33 5.47
CA ILE A 163 -11.16 4.21 4.79
C ILE A 163 -11.16 5.23 3.66
N GLY A 164 -11.46 4.81 2.45
CA GLY A 164 -11.48 5.75 1.34
C GLY A 164 -11.90 5.15 0.02
N GLU A 165 -11.77 5.95 -1.01
CA GLU A 165 -12.09 5.62 -2.39
C GLU A 165 -10.94 6.01 -3.31
N VAL A 166 -10.71 5.17 -4.31
CA VAL A 166 -9.84 5.47 -5.45
C VAL A 166 -10.69 5.50 -6.71
N ALA A 167 -10.42 6.48 -7.57
CA ALA A 167 -11.03 6.59 -8.88
C ALA A 167 -9.98 6.76 -9.96
N LEU A 168 -10.25 6.20 -11.14
CA LEU A 168 -9.45 6.37 -12.35
C LEU A 168 -10.38 6.70 -13.51
N ALA A 169 -10.05 7.76 -14.25
CA ALA A 169 -10.70 8.11 -15.50
C ALA A 169 -9.65 8.31 -16.59
N ASN A 170 -9.98 8.03 -17.85
CA ASN A 170 -9.10 8.31 -18.98
C ASN A 170 -9.85 8.79 -20.23
N SER A 171 -9.13 9.41 -21.15
CA SER A 171 -9.67 9.96 -22.39
C SER A 171 -10.12 8.91 -23.41
N ARG A 172 -9.89 7.62 -23.15
CA ARG A 172 -10.35 6.49 -23.97
C ARG A 172 -11.66 5.88 -23.47
N GLY A 173 -12.33 6.53 -22.52
CA GLY A 173 -13.66 6.17 -22.06
C GLY A 173 -13.69 5.24 -20.84
N PHE A 174 -12.56 4.99 -20.18
CA PHE A 174 -12.58 4.35 -18.86
C PHE A 174 -12.94 5.38 -17.79
N ALA A 175 -13.86 5.04 -16.91
CA ALA A 175 -14.17 5.79 -15.70
C ALA A 175 -14.74 4.82 -14.66
N ALA A 176 -14.02 4.61 -13.56
CA ALA A 176 -14.48 3.75 -12.47
C ALA A 176 -13.86 4.18 -11.15
N SER A 177 -14.56 3.86 -10.06
CA SER A 177 -14.06 3.99 -8.71
C SER A 177 -14.42 2.77 -7.88
N TYR A 178 -13.73 2.58 -6.77
CA TYR A 178 -14.13 1.60 -5.77
C TYR A 178 -13.73 2.08 -4.37
N PRO A 179 -14.58 1.83 -3.36
CA PRO A 179 -14.23 2.06 -1.97
C PRO A 179 -13.34 0.92 -1.46
N ALA A 180 -12.45 1.23 -0.53
CA ALA A 180 -11.63 0.24 0.15
C ALA A 180 -11.36 0.64 1.60
N THR A 181 -11.32 -0.37 2.46
CA THR A 181 -10.85 -0.25 3.84
C THR A 181 -9.53 -0.98 4.02
N SER A 182 -8.79 -0.60 5.04
CA SER A 182 -7.72 -1.42 5.61
C SER A 182 -7.57 -1.13 7.08
N ILE A 183 -7.23 -2.16 7.85
CA ILE A 183 -6.86 -2.06 9.25
C ILE A 183 -5.55 -2.81 9.48
N SER A 184 -4.65 -2.23 10.27
CA SER A 184 -3.43 -2.90 10.67
C SER A 184 -3.15 -2.68 12.14
N LEU A 185 -2.68 -3.72 12.81
CA LEU A 185 -2.23 -3.69 14.20
C LEU A 185 -0.83 -4.31 14.26
N SER A 186 0.08 -3.63 14.95
CA SER A 186 1.45 -4.09 15.13
C SER A 186 1.98 -3.72 16.50
N THR A 187 3.00 -4.44 16.96
CA THR A 187 3.79 -4.07 18.13
C THR A 187 5.21 -4.59 18.01
N GLU A 188 6.12 -3.96 18.75
CA GLU A 188 7.51 -4.33 18.83
C GLU A 188 7.96 -4.44 20.30
N ALA A 189 8.44 -5.62 20.66
CA ALA A 189 8.85 -5.96 22.01
C ALA A 189 10.38 -5.96 22.13
N LEU A 190 10.88 -5.59 23.31
CA LEU A 190 12.31 -5.53 23.61
C LEU A 190 12.65 -6.46 24.77
N ALA A 191 13.51 -7.45 24.49
CA ALA A 191 14.00 -8.43 25.43
C ALA A 191 15.45 -8.13 25.83
N ASP A 192 15.77 -8.22 27.11
CA ASP A 192 17.16 -8.11 27.61
C ASP A 192 17.72 -9.51 27.92
N ASP A 193 18.99 -9.75 27.55
CA ASP A 193 19.73 -10.89 28.07
C ASP A 193 20.32 -10.61 29.47
N GLU A 194 20.93 -11.63 30.09
CA GLU A 194 21.55 -11.51 31.41
C GLU A 194 22.71 -10.47 31.45
N ASP A 195 23.31 -10.15 30.29
CA ASP A 195 24.36 -9.14 30.15
C ASP A 195 23.78 -7.73 29.84
N GLY A 196 22.45 -7.58 29.75
CA GLY A 196 21.76 -6.34 29.40
C GLY A 196 21.80 -5.99 27.90
N LYS A 197 22.15 -6.93 27.01
CA LYS A 197 22.05 -6.73 25.56
C LYS A 197 20.59 -6.88 25.13
N LYS A 198 20.14 -5.89 24.37
CA LYS A 198 18.76 -5.80 23.91
C LYS A 198 18.56 -6.56 22.60
N ARG A 199 17.45 -7.29 22.49
CA ARG A 199 16.92 -7.89 21.27
C ARG A 199 15.51 -7.39 21.06
N ASN A 200 15.23 -6.88 19.88
CA ASN A 200 13.89 -6.49 19.48
C ASN A 200 13.31 -7.50 18.50
N ALA A 201 12.00 -7.65 18.55
CA ALA A 201 11.25 -8.25 17.48
C ALA A 201 9.85 -7.66 17.42
N TRP A 202 9.25 -7.77 16.24
CA TRP A 202 7.94 -7.22 15.96
C TRP A 202 7.06 -8.29 15.34
N TRP A 203 5.76 -8.03 15.43
CA TRP A 203 4.75 -8.76 14.69
C TRP A 203 3.59 -7.84 14.33
N PHE A 204 2.79 -8.26 13.36
CA PHE A 204 1.67 -7.47 12.87
C PHE A 204 0.60 -8.35 12.20
N SER A 205 -0.58 -7.76 12.02
CA SER A 205 -1.61 -8.20 11.08
C SER A 205 -2.12 -6.96 10.32
N ALA A 206 -2.38 -7.12 9.03
CA ALA A 206 -2.83 -6.04 8.16
C ALA A 206 -3.82 -6.61 7.15
N GLU A 207 -5.06 -6.14 7.22
CA GLU A 207 -6.21 -6.76 6.58
C GLU A 207 -7.11 -5.73 5.91
N ARG A 208 -7.93 -6.17 4.96
CA ARG A 208 -9.00 -5.35 4.36
C ARG A 208 -10.28 -5.37 5.17
N ASN A 209 -10.49 -6.41 5.97
CA ASN A 209 -11.68 -6.65 6.75
C ASN A 209 -11.30 -6.84 8.24
N LEU A 210 -12.20 -6.44 9.15
CA LEU A 210 -11.94 -6.45 10.59
C LEU A 210 -11.87 -7.88 11.15
N ARG A 211 -12.67 -8.80 10.59
CA ARG A 211 -12.76 -10.19 11.07
C ARG A 211 -11.48 -11.01 10.84
N SER A 212 -10.68 -10.64 9.84
CA SER A 212 -9.40 -11.28 9.54
C SER A 212 -8.28 -10.74 10.41
N LEU A 213 -8.47 -9.58 11.05
CA LEU A 213 -7.43 -8.99 11.87
C LEU A 213 -7.11 -9.94 13.02
N MET A 214 -5.83 -10.28 13.13
CA MET A 214 -5.35 -11.15 14.20
C MET A 214 -5.69 -10.52 15.56
N ASP A 215 -6.10 -11.37 16.50
CA ASP A 215 -6.35 -11.00 17.88
C ASP A 215 -5.16 -10.20 18.46
N PRO A 216 -5.40 -9.01 19.07
CA PRO A 216 -4.35 -8.15 19.58
C PRO A 216 -3.36 -8.84 20.51
N GLU A 217 -3.86 -9.66 21.46
CA GLU A 217 -2.97 -10.35 22.39
C GLU A 217 -2.06 -11.33 21.68
N THR A 218 -2.58 -12.01 20.66
CA THR A 218 -1.81 -12.96 19.85
C THR A 218 -0.68 -12.26 19.09
N ILE A 219 -0.92 -11.07 18.53
CA ILE A 219 0.13 -10.26 17.91
C ILE A 219 1.22 -9.92 18.95
N GLY A 220 0.83 -9.44 20.12
CA GLY A 220 1.75 -9.11 21.21
C GLY A 220 2.60 -10.29 21.67
N ARG A 221 1.97 -11.45 21.90
CA ARG A 221 2.67 -12.69 22.28
C ARG A 221 3.67 -13.13 21.22
N ILE A 222 3.33 -13.05 19.92
CA ILE A 222 4.25 -13.43 18.85
C ILE A 222 5.45 -12.48 18.80
N ALA A 223 5.23 -11.15 18.89
CA ALA A 223 6.31 -10.18 18.92
C ALA A 223 7.27 -10.42 20.08
N ALA A 224 6.74 -10.63 21.29
CA ALA A 224 7.54 -10.93 22.47
C ALA A 224 8.30 -12.25 22.38
N GLN A 225 7.64 -13.35 21.96
CA GLN A 225 8.31 -14.64 21.77
C GLN A 225 9.46 -14.53 20.78
N ARG A 226 9.27 -13.83 19.67
CA ARG A 226 10.33 -13.60 18.67
C ARG A 226 11.50 -12.79 19.22
N ALA A 227 11.26 -11.86 20.15
CA ALA A 227 12.32 -11.08 20.79
C ALA A 227 13.13 -11.97 21.75
N VAL A 228 12.42 -12.78 22.55
CA VAL A 228 13.02 -13.76 23.49
C VAL A 228 13.83 -14.83 22.77
N ASP A 229 13.34 -15.37 21.65
CA ASP A 229 14.01 -16.42 20.89
C ASP A 229 15.36 -16.00 20.30
N GLN A 230 15.60 -14.68 20.20
CA GLN A 230 16.88 -14.12 19.75
C GLN A 230 17.93 -14.03 20.88
N LEU A 231 17.53 -14.21 22.14
CA LEU A 231 18.46 -14.17 23.27
C LEU A 231 19.46 -15.32 23.18
N GLY A 232 20.74 -15.00 23.43
CA GLY A 232 21.81 -15.97 23.33
C GLY A 232 22.20 -16.39 21.90
N ALA A 233 21.70 -15.70 20.86
CA ALA A 233 22.11 -15.93 19.48
C ALA A 233 23.63 -15.87 19.31
N ARG A 234 24.19 -16.85 18.59
CA ARG A 234 25.65 -17.02 18.41
C ARG A 234 26.02 -17.07 16.94
N LYS A 235 27.21 -16.58 16.63
CA LYS A 235 27.82 -16.81 15.32
C LYS A 235 28.12 -18.29 15.14
N THR A 236 27.85 -18.81 13.95
CA THR A 236 28.21 -20.17 13.56
C THR A 236 29.40 -20.14 12.60
N ASP A 237 30.15 -21.25 12.53
CA ASP A 237 31.24 -21.39 11.56
C ASP A 237 30.73 -21.40 10.12
N THR A 238 31.57 -20.96 9.18
CA THR A 238 31.26 -20.98 7.75
C THR A 238 31.12 -22.42 7.26
N LYS A 239 29.93 -22.77 6.79
CA LYS A 239 29.61 -24.11 6.26
C LYS A 239 28.48 -24.05 5.24
N ARG A 240 28.39 -25.07 4.38
CA ARG A 240 27.24 -25.29 3.50
C ARG A 240 26.24 -26.19 4.22
N VAL A 241 25.03 -25.68 4.46
CA VAL A 241 23.94 -26.39 5.14
C VAL A 241 22.60 -26.06 4.50
N PRO A 242 21.57 -26.91 4.65
CA PRO A 242 20.20 -26.52 4.33
C PRO A 242 19.79 -25.28 5.13
N VAL A 243 19.03 -24.38 4.50
CA VAL A 243 18.47 -23.18 5.12
C VAL A 243 16.95 -23.24 5.01
N ILE A 244 16.27 -23.00 6.13
CA ILE A 244 14.81 -22.88 6.18
C ILE A 244 14.49 -21.40 6.31
N PHE A 245 13.73 -20.86 5.37
CA PHE A 245 13.23 -19.49 5.42
C PHE A 245 11.85 -19.48 6.09
N GLU A 246 11.67 -18.62 7.09
CA GLU A 246 10.35 -18.40 7.68
C GLU A 246 9.38 -17.78 6.65
N PRO A 247 8.05 -17.93 6.78
CA PRO A 247 7.08 -17.51 5.77
C PRO A 247 7.24 -16.07 5.27
N MET A 248 7.49 -15.10 6.17
CA MET A 248 7.70 -13.70 5.78
C MET A 248 8.96 -13.50 4.93
N MET A 249 10.05 -14.21 5.27
CA MET A 249 11.27 -14.18 4.48
C MET A 249 11.10 -14.89 3.14
N ALA A 250 10.37 -16.00 3.10
CA ALA A 250 10.03 -16.70 1.86
C ALA A 250 9.20 -15.81 0.91
N ALA A 251 8.21 -15.09 1.46
CA ALA A 251 7.42 -14.11 0.71
C ALA A 251 8.30 -12.97 0.17
N ARG A 252 9.25 -12.47 0.97
CA ARG A 252 10.21 -11.45 0.52
C ARG A 252 11.07 -11.94 -0.64
N LEU A 253 11.63 -13.14 -0.54
CA LEU A 253 12.42 -13.75 -1.62
C LEU A 253 11.59 -13.91 -2.91
N ALA A 254 10.33 -14.34 -2.79
CA ALA A 254 9.42 -14.42 -3.93
C ALA A 254 9.18 -13.04 -4.56
N GLY A 255 9.02 -12.00 -3.73
CA GLY A 255 8.92 -10.61 -4.17
C GLY A 255 10.16 -10.10 -4.90
N ASP A 256 11.36 -10.42 -4.42
CA ASP A 256 12.62 -10.04 -5.08
C ASP A 256 12.74 -10.71 -6.47
N VAL A 257 12.32 -11.98 -6.60
CA VAL A 257 12.26 -12.68 -7.89
C VAL A 257 11.21 -12.04 -8.82
N ALA A 258 10.02 -11.71 -8.31
CA ALA A 258 9.00 -11.02 -9.09
C ALA A 258 9.47 -9.64 -9.56
N GLY A 259 10.23 -8.91 -8.73
CA GLY A 259 10.87 -7.64 -9.07
C GLY A 259 11.80 -7.76 -10.29
N CYS A 260 12.50 -8.89 -10.41
CA CYS A 260 13.36 -9.20 -11.56
C CYS A 260 12.57 -9.45 -12.86
N ALA A 261 11.27 -9.73 -12.79
CA ALA A 261 10.39 -9.99 -13.93
C ALA A 261 9.51 -8.79 -14.31
N THR A 262 9.75 -7.61 -13.72
CA THR A 262 8.99 -6.39 -14.06
C THR A 262 9.38 -5.84 -15.44
N GLY A 263 8.42 -5.23 -16.14
CA GLY A 263 8.67 -4.63 -17.47
C GLY A 263 9.80 -3.59 -17.45
N GLY A 264 9.89 -2.80 -16.38
CA GLY A 264 10.97 -1.82 -16.21
C GLY A 264 12.35 -2.46 -16.04
N ALA A 265 12.46 -3.56 -15.29
CA ALA A 265 13.73 -4.27 -15.13
C ALA A 265 14.17 -4.92 -16.45
N LEU A 266 13.24 -5.55 -17.16
CA LEU A 266 13.48 -6.20 -18.46
C LEU A 266 13.90 -5.20 -19.53
N TYR A 267 13.15 -4.11 -19.71
CA TYR A 267 13.42 -3.10 -20.73
C TYR A 267 14.78 -2.41 -20.53
N ARG A 268 15.18 -2.16 -19.28
CA ARG A 268 16.49 -1.54 -18.97
C ARG A 268 17.66 -2.52 -18.97
N GLY A 269 17.43 -3.82 -19.21
CA GLY A 269 18.47 -4.85 -19.09
C GLY A 269 19.02 -4.99 -17.66
N ALA A 270 18.25 -4.58 -16.64
CA ALA A 270 18.67 -4.51 -15.24
C ALA A 270 18.34 -5.81 -14.47
N THR A 271 18.24 -6.94 -15.16
CA THR A 271 17.82 -8.22 -14.60
C THR A 271 18.44 -9.39 -15.35
N ILE A 272 18.78 -10.45 -14.63
CA ILE A 272 19.27 -11.72 -15.19
C ILE A 272 18.19 -12.52 -15.94
N LEU A 273 16.94 -12.06 -15.92
CA LEU A 273 15.80 -12.69 -16.59
C LEU A 273 15.54 -12.15 -18.00
N ALA A 274 16.26 -11.11 -18.43
CA ALA A 274 16.10 -10.53 -19.75
C ALA A 274 16.41 -11.58 -20.85
N GLY A 275 15.50 -11.73 -21.80
CA GLY A 275 15.64 -12.67 -22.92
C GLY A 275 15.39 -14.15 -22.58
N ARG A 276 14.84 -14.46 -21.40
CA ARG A 276 14.65 -15.85 -20.92
C ARG A 276 13.18 -16.26 -20.65
N PRO A 277 12.18 -15.83 -21.45
CA PRO A 277 10.80 -16.24 -21.20
C PRO A 277 10.64 -17.75 -21.37
N GLY A 278 9.90 -18.39 -20.45
CA GLY A 278 9.62 -19.83 -20.47
C GLY A 278 10.72 -20.72 -19.88
N GLU A 279 11.88 -20.17 -19.53
CA GLU A 279 12.91 -20.93 -18.82
C GLU A 279 12.56 -21.15 -17.35
N ALA A 280 12.81 -22.36 -16.86
CA ALA A 280 12.63 -22.66 -15.44
C ALA A 280 13.71 -21.98 -14.59
N LEU A 281 13.29 -21.23 -13.57
CA LEU A 281 14.21 -20.58 -12.61
C LEU A 281 14.72 -21.53 -11.52
N GLY A 282 14.02 -22.64 -11.31
CA GLY A 282 14.33 -23.62 -10.27
C GLY A 282 14.04 -25.05 -10.71
N GLY A 283 14.30 -26.00 -9.82
CA GLY A 283 14.05 -27.42 -10.10
C GLY A 283 12.56 -27.75 -10.26
N PRO A 284 12.22 -28.95 -10.77
CA PRO A 284 10.84 -29.35 -11.09
C PRO A 284 9.91 -29.49 -9.86
N ARG A 285 10.46 -29.49 -8.64
CA ARG A 285 9.70 -29.44 -7.37
C ARG A 285 9.71 -28.04 -6.73
N GLY A 286 10.10 -27.03 -7.50
CA GLY A 286 10.14 -25.65 -7.05
C GLY A 286 8.76 -25.04 -6.85
N PRO A 287 8.67 -23.91 -6.14
CA PRO A 287 7.41 -23.21 -5.93
C PRO A 287 6.84 -22.71 -7.26
N ARG A 288 5.51 -22.74 -7.37
CA ARG A 288 4.76 -22.08 -8.45
C ARG A 288 4.13 -20.82 -7.88
N CYS A 289 4.45 -19.67 -8.47
CA CYS A 289 3.83 -18.40 -8.14
C CYS A 289 2.73 -18.11 -9.17
N VAL A 290 1.53 -17.76 -8.70
CA VAL A 290 0.38 -17.38 -9.51
C VAL A 290 -0.14 -16.06 -8.95
N ILE A 291 -0.45 -15.12 -9.82
CA ILE A 291 -1.14 -13.89 -9.44
C ILE A 291 -2.63 -14.13 -9.66
N ASP A 292 -3.38 -14.19 -8.57
CA ASP A 292 -4.84 -14.15 -8.61
C ASP A 292 -5.30 -12.69 -8.43
N LYS A 293 -6.08 -12.18 -9.37
CA LYS A 293 -6.59 -10.80 -9.36
C LYS A 293 -8.08 -10.74 -9.03
N ALA A 294 -8.73 -11.89 -8.86
CA ALA A 294 -10.16 -12.02 -8.66
C ALA A 294 -10.54 -12.57 -7.27
N GLU A 295 -9.55 -12.85 -6.42
CA GLU A 295 -9.76 -13.33 -5.06
C GLU A 295 -10.38 -12.22 -4.18
N PRO A 296 -11.55 -12.45 -3.56
CA PRO A 296 -12.14 -11.51 -2.61
C PRO A 296 -11.29 -11.36 -1.35
N ALA A 297 -11.34 -10.18 -0.73
CA ALA A 297 -10.55 -9.83 0.45
C ALA A 297 -11.16 -10.28 1.80
#